data_AF-A0A1E4R1H4-F1
#
_entry.id   AF-A0A1E4R1H4-F1
#
_cell.length_a   1.000
_cell.length_b   1.000
_cell.length_c   1.000
_cell.angle_alpha   90.00
_cell.angle_beta   90.00
_cell.angle_gamma   90.00
#
_symmetry.space_group_name_H-M   'P 1'
#
loop_
_entity.id
_entity.type
_entity.pdbx_description
1 polymer ?
#
loop_
_entity_poly.entity_id
_entity_poly.type
_entity_poly.pdbx_seq_one_letter_code
_entity_poly.pdbx_strand_id
1 'polypeptide(L)' 'MNRESGEAPFTISGTDIHEVKQKNAEAGLSYNEVKALLAKQGGHGTAIYSDTNIDEVKQEIHKHQ' A
#
# COMPACT_ATOMS: atom_id res chain seq x y z
N MET A 1 -33.16 -5.49 -16.80
CA MET A 1 -32.18 -6.56 -16.50
C MET A 1 -30.77 -5.98 -16.58
N ASN A 2 -30.05 -5.95 -15.46
CA ASN A 2 -28.62 -5.64 -15.44
C ASN A 2 -27.89 -6.75 -16.19
N ARG A 3 -27.12 -6.38 -17.22
CA ARG A 3 -26.23 -7.32 -17.90
C ARG A 3 -25.04 -7.52 -16.98
N GLU A 4 -25.05 -8.61 -16.22
CA GLU A 4 -23.85 -9.18 -15.66
C GLU A 4 -22.96 -9.52 -16.86
N SER A 5 -21.95 -8.68 -17.10
CA SER A 5 -20.96 -8.91 -18.14
C SER A 5 -20.27 -10.24 -17.82
N GLY A 6 -20.61 -11.28 -18.57
CA GLY A 6 -19.98 -12.59 -18.49
C GLY A 6 -18.52 -12.49 -18.93
N GLU A 7 -17.63 -12.13 -18.00
CA GLU A 7 -16.20 -12.30 -18.20
C GLU A 7 -15.91 -13.81 -18.13
N ALA A 8 -15.29 -14.34 -19.18
CA ALA A 8 -14.78 -15.70 -19.15
C ALA A 8 -13.88 -15.84 -17.91
N PRO A 9 -14.05 -16.89 -17.09
CA PRO A 9 -13.30 -17.03 -15.84
C PRO A 9 -11.79 -17.18 -16.07
N PHE A 10 -11.36 -17.39 -17.32
CA PHE A 10 -9.97 -17.58 -17.69
C PHE A 10 -9.47 -16.51 -18.68
N THR A 11 -8.22 -16.07 -18.50
CA THR A 11 -7.51 -15.25 -19.49
C THR A 11 -7.14 -16.08 -20.73
N ILE A 12 -6.63 -15.44 -21.80
CA ILE A 12 -6.11 -16.12 -23.01
C ILE A 12 -5.01 -17.13 -22.65
N SER A 13 -4.25 -16.86 -21.58
CA SER A 13 -3.21 -17.75 -21.07
C SER A 13 -3.75 -18.85 -20.14
N GLY A 14 -5.06 -18.92 -19.91
CA GLY A 14 -5.70 -19.92 -19.05
C GLY A 14 -5.70 -19.56 -17.55
N THR A 15 -5.47 -18.30 -17.17
CA THR A 15 -5.43 -17.88 -15.76
C THR A 15 -6.84 -17.69 -15.20
N ASP A 16 -7.18 -18.38 -14.11
CA ASP A 16 -8.45 -18.19 -13.40
C ASP A 16 -8.50 -16.82 -12.69
N ILE A 17 -9.42 -15.96 -13.12
CA ILE A 17 -9.60 -14.61 -12.60
C ILE A 17 -10.17 -14.62 -11.17
N HIS A 18 -11.02 -15.58 -10.83
CA HIS A 18 -11.61 -15.68 -9.49
C HIS A 18 -10.56 -16.09 -8.46
N GLU A 19 -9.73 -17.08 -8.81
CA GLU A 19 -8.63 -17.53 -7.95
C GLU A 19 -7.63 -16.39 -7.70
N VAL A 20 -7.26 -15.64 -8.74
CA VAL A 20 -6.36 -14.48 -8.61
C VAL A 20 -6.95 -13.39 -7.72
N LYS A 21 -8.24 -13.09 -7.86
CA LYS A 21 -8.92 -12.09 -7.01
C LYS A 21 -8.94 -12.54 -5.54
N GLN A 22 -9.22 -13.81 -5.28
CA GLN A 22 -9.18 -14.36 -3.92
C GLN A 22 -7.77 -14.24 -3.33
N LYS A 23 -6.75 -14.71 -4.05
CA LYS A 23 -5.35 -14.65 -3.59
C LYS A 23 -4.88 -13.22 -3.35
N ASN A 24 -5.28 -12.26 -4.18
CA ASN A 24 -4.95 -10.85 -3.97
C ASN A 24 -5.60 -10.29 -2.70
N ALA A 25 -6.83 -10.69 -2.38
CA ALA A 25 -7.49 -10.30 -1.14
C ALA A 25 -6.81 -10.91 0.11
N GLU A 26 -6.19 -12.09 -0.04
CA GLU A 26 -5.46 -12.78 1.03
C GLU A 26 -3.97 -12.36 1.14
N ALA A 27 -3.41 -11.72 0.11
CA ALA A 27 -1.98 -11.37 0.02
C ALA A 27 -1.55 -10.17 0.88
N GLY A 28 -2.49 -9.49 1.53
CA GLY A 28 -2.23 -8.29 2.32
C GLY A 28 -2.17 -7.02 1.46
N LEU A 29 -1.43 -6.01 1.95
CA LEU A 29 -1.39 -4.70 1.32
C LEU A 29 -0.61 -4.74 0.00
N SER A 30 -1.14 -4.07 -1.02
CA SER A 30 -0.41 -3.82 -2.25
C SER A 30 0.78 -2.90 -2.02
N TYR A 31 1.73 -2.93 -2.96
CA TYR A 31 2.89 -2.03 -2.94
C TYR A 31 2.51 -0.55 -2.76
N ASN A 32 1.47 -0.09 -3.46
CA ASN A 32 1.04 1.31 -3.37
C ASN A 32 0.43 1.65 -2.01
N GLU A 33 -0.30 0.71 -1.41
CA GLU A 33 -0.84 0.88 -0.05
C GLU A 33 0.28 0.89 0.98
N VAL A 34 1.26 -0.01 0.89
CA VAL A 34 2.46 0.00 1.75
C VAL A 34 3.21 1.31 1.59
N LYS A 35 3.44 1.78 0.35
CA LYS A 35 4.10 3.06 0.07
C LYS A 35 3.34 4.23 0.69
N ALA A 36 2.02 4.24 0.60
CA ALA A 36 1.19 5.28 1.18
C ALA A 36 1.22 5.28 2.72
N LEU A 37 1.22 4.10 3.34
CA LEU A 37 1.38 3.97 4.80
C LEU A 37 2.75 4.44 5.27
N LEU A 38 3.81 4.02 4.59
CA LEU A 38 5.18 4.45 4.89
C LEU A 38 5.35 5.97 4.75
N ALA A 39 4.74 6.58 3.73
CA ALA A 39 4.77 8.03 3.56
C ALA A 39 4.03 8.78 4.68
N LYS A 40 2.96 8.21 5.23
CA LYS A 40 2.14 8.83 6.28
C LYS A 40 2.70 8.62 7.68
N GLN A 41 3.22 7.43 7.96
CA GLN A 41 3.56 6.98 9.32
C GLN A 41 5.06 6.73 9.51
N GLY A 42 5.86 6.78 8.43
CA GLY A 42 7.23 6.28 8.44
C GLY A 42 7.27 4.75 8.43
N GLY A 43 8.47 4.17 8.57
CA GLY A 43 8.64 2.73 8.72
C GLY A 43 8.14 2.23 10.08
N HIS A 44 7.25 1.24 10.07
CA HIS A 44 6.72 0.64 11.30
C HIS A 44 7.83 -0.15 12.01
N GLY A 45 8.12 0.17 13.27
CA GLY A 45 9.18 -0.50 14.04
C GLY A 45 10.60 -0.16 13.59
N THR A 46 10.77 0.77 12.64
CA THR A 46 12.09 1.23 12.19
C THR A 46 12.54 2.51 12.89
N ALA A 47 11.74 3.03 13.82
CA ALA A 47 12.09 4.22 14.60
C ALA A 47 13.44 4.08 15.31
N ILE A 48 13.79 2.86 15.74
CA ILE A 48 15.09 2.55 16.37
C ILE A 48 16.30 2.72 15.44
N TYR A 49 16.09 2.73 14.13
CA TYR A 49 17.14 2.93 13.12
C TYR A 49 17.17 4.37 12.59
N SER A 50 16.27 5.23 13.07
CA SER A 50 16.21 6.62 12.66
C SER A 50 17.05 7.47 13.60
N ASP A 51 18.15 8.03 13.10
CA ASP A 51 18.96 9.02 13.82
C ASP A 51 18.29 10.42 13.88
N THR A 52 17.10 10.57 13.29
CA THR A 52 16.39 11.85 13.23
C THR A 52 15.69 12.17 14.55
N ASN A 53 16.08 13.27 15.20
CA ASN A 53 15.36 13.85 16.32
C ASN A 53 14.21 14.73 15.83
N ILE A 54 12.96 14.31 16.09
CA ILE A 54 11.75 15.00 15.60
C ILE A 54 11.61 16.41 16.20
N ASP A 55 12.03 16.63 17.45
CA ASP A 55 11.88 17.92 18.12
C ASP A 55 12.83 18.97 17.56
N GLU A 56 14.07 18.57 17.23
CA GLU A 56 15.04 19.43 16.54
C GLU A 56 14.52 19.85 15.17
N VAL A 57 14.00 18.90 14.39
CA VAL A 57 13.43 19.18 13.05
C VAL A 57 12.26 20.17 13.13
N LYS A 58 11.37 20.00 14.13
CA LYS A 58 10.26 20.95 14.34
C LYS A 58 10.74 22.35 14.71
N GLN A 59 11.80 22.47 15.52
CA GLN A 59 12.35 23.78 15.85
C GLN A 59 12.95 24.46 14.61
N GLU A 60 13.70 23.73 13.78
CA GLU A 60 14.28 24.28 12.56
C GLU A 60 13.21 24.74 11.56
N ILE A 61 12.13 23.98 11.36
CA ILE A 61 11.03 24.39 10.48
C ILE A 61 10.37 25.68 10.97
N HIS A 62 10.07 25.80 12.26
CA HIS A 62 9.44 27.01 12.81
C HIS A 62 10.37 28.22 12.86
N LYS A 63 11.70 28.04 12.95
CA LYS A 63 12.67 29.16 12.86
C LYS A 63 12.69 29.82 11.48
N HIS A 64 12.30 29.09 10.44
CA HIS A 64 12.34 29.55 9.05
C HIS A 64 10.95 29.97 8.52
N GLN A 65 9.93 30.03 9.38
CA GLN A 65 8.61 30.61 9.10
C GLN A 65 8.54 32.05 9.58
#